data_AF-A0A6J4X5T2-F1
#
_entry.id   AF-A0A6J4X5T2-F1
#
_cell.length_a   1.000
_cell.length_b   1.000
_cell.length_c   1.000
_cell.angle_alpha   90.00
_cell.angle_beta   90.00
_cell.angle_gamma   90.00
#
_symmetry.space_group_name_H-M   'P 1'
#
loop_
_entity.id
_entity.type
_entity.pdbx_description
1 polymer ?
#
loop_
_entity_poly.entity_id
_entity_poly.type
_entity_poly.pdbx_seq_one_letter_code
_entity_poly.pdbx_strand_id
1 'polypeptide(L)'
;MKKNQNTRIGKTPATLNTIGAAAILLIFAIQAGADDLDVSAAVHQPQLEHILQQELNQLVVIDPHQAFEEAFEVGDKLFGTAGNELDGIGAYVGNGSRFAKHPRVDLTGPMQWANHIPERVTGPNSQACSECHFHPSEDGSGPVSTNNVRDPKRKGKIGKFITRQPPHVFGIGAKQRLAEEMTQELHQIRDAALVIAQTRNQAKAKLIAKGIRFGRITAYPDGSLDFSEVEGVDDDLIIKPLQWKGANSTVRDFVREAENNELGLQAVEIVGIGQDGDFDQIVNELTVGDITALAIYQAAQPRPVTKTELADLGLMALSSEEEEQIEAGGKVFKKIKCLRCHVPELQLDSPIFSEPSRSAAYRDQSFPSGDNPRELGLRPRTAVTFDLTQDMPDNIIELETGRIFHLGNFKKNESGQTIVNIFSDLKRHDLGERVAEPVDEIGTGPSVFITQPLWGAGSTAPYMHDGRSPTITDAILQHGGEAANSRDKFVNLKEKKKKALVAYIENQILFKQTEE
;
A
#
# COMPACT_ATOMS: atom_id res chain seq x y z
N MET A 1 -75.31 -20.34 -49.00
CA MET A 1 -75.71 -20.26 -50.42
C MET A 1 -74.42 -20.12 -51.22
N LYS A 2 -73.99 -21.18 -51.94
CA LYS A 2 -74.14 -21.36 -53.41
C LYS A 2 -73.61 -20.13 -54.18
N LYS A 3 -72.74 -20.21 -55.19
CA LYS A 3 -72.26 -21.34 -56.02
C LYS A 3 -71.29 -20.73 -57.06
N ASN A 4 -70.30 -21.53 -57.50
CA ASN A 4 -69.86 -21.74 -58.91
C ASN A 4 -69.37 -20.54 -59.75
N GLN A 5 -68.46 -20.64 -60.72
CA GLN A 5 -67.90 -21.78 -61.48
C GLN A 5 -66.70 -21.27 -62.32
N ASN A 6 -65.72 -22.15 -62.59
CA ASN A 6 -65.09 -22.50 -63.89
C ASN A 6 -64.96 -21.40 -65.00
N THR A 7 -63.87 -21.25 -65.78
CA THR A 7 -63.00 -22.27 -66.39
C THR A 7 -61.82 -21.64 -67.19
N ARG A 8 -60.65 -22.33 -67.16
CA ARG A 8 -59.71 -22.71 -68.24
C ARG A 8 -59.00 -21.73 -69.23
N ILE A 9 -57.67 -21.98 -69.31
CA ILE A 9 -56.71 -21.96 -70.46
C ILE A 9 -56.29 -20.56 -70.97
N GLY A 10 -55.03 -20.19 -71.25
CA GLY A 10 -53.71 -20.86 -71.27
C GLY A 10 -52.79 -20.16 -72.30
N LYS A 11 -51.47 -20.26 -72.08
CA LYS A 11 -50.30 -19.97 -72.96
C LYS A 11 -49.57 -18.61 -72.86
N THR A 12 -48.27 -18.77 -72.60
CA THR A 12 -47.05 -17.92 -72.59
C THR A 12 -46.65 -17.37 -73.98
N PRO A 13 -45.80 -16.31 -74.14
CA PRO A 13 -44.36 -16.33 -73.76
C PRO A 13 -43.68 -15.04 -73.25
N ALA A 14 -42.50 -15.28 -72.66
CA ALA A 14 -41.26 -14.49 -72.40
C ALA A 14 -41.16 -13.04 -72.95
N THR A 15 -40.43 -12.06 -72.38
CA THR A 15 -39.18 -11.96 -71.60
C THR A 15 -39.12 -10.57 -70.91
N LEU A 16 -38.43 -10.42 -69.77
CA LEU A 16 -37.35 -9.42 -69.55
C LEU A 16 -36.76 -9.54 -68.13
N ASN A 17 -35.43 -9.39 -68.06
CA ASN A 17 -34.57 -9.56 -66.89
C ASN A 17 -34.76 -8.50 -65.79
N THR A 18 -34.68 -8.92 -64.52
CA THR A 18 -33.91 -8.23 -63.48
C THR A 18 -33.38 -9.25 -62.47
N ILE A 19 -32.14 -9.04 -62.06
CA ILE A 19 -31.26 -9.89 -61.27
C ILE A 19 -31.78 -10.04 -59.84
N GLY A 20 -31.91 -11.29 -59.35
CA GLY A 20 -32.20 -11.63 -57.97
C GLY A 20 -31.23 -12.72 -57.52
N ALA A 21 -30.39 -12.40 -56.52
CA ALA A 21 -29.35 -13.27 -56.01
C ALA A 21 -29.93 -14.54 -55.37
N ALA A 22 -29.35 -15.69 -55.74
CA ALA A 22 -29.70 -16.99 -55.22
C ALA A 22 -29.14 -17.19 -53.80
N ALA A 23 -30.02 -17.57 -52.88
CA ALA A 23 -29.64 -18.13 -51.59
C ALA A 23 -29.12 -19.56 -51.81
N ILE A 24 -27.82 -19.76 -51.61
CA ILE A 24 -27.20 -21.09 -51.52
C ILE A 24 -27.26 -21.50 -50.05
N LEU A 25 -28.11 -22.48 -49.75
CA LEU A 25 -28.08 -23.24 -48.50
C LEU A 25 -26.79 -24.06 -48.46
N LEU A 26 -25.81 -23.61 -47.68
CA LEU A 26 -24.66 -24.40 -47.25
C LEU A 26 -25.01 -25.03 -45.91
N ILE A 27 -25.29 -26.33 -45.94
CA ILE A 27 -25.35 -27.19 -44.77
C ILE A 27 -23.91 -27.32 -44.26
N PHE A 28 -23.55 -26.55 -43.23
CA PHE A 28 -22.37 -26.86 -42.43
C PHE A 28 -22.75 -27.96 -41.46
N ALA A 29 -22.28 -29.18 -41.73
CA ALA A 29 -22.18 -30.21 -40.71
C ALA A 29 -21.17 -29.69 -39.66
N ILE A 30 -21.65 -29.36 -38.48
CA ILE A 30 -20.79 -29.13 -37.32
C ILE A 30 -20.27 -30.52 -36.93
N GLN A 31 -19.06 -30.84 -37.38
CA GLN A 31 -18.23 -31.80 -36.67
C GLN A 31 -17.90 -31.18 -35.32
N ALA A 32 -18.58 -31.63 -34.27
CA ALA A 32 -18.17 -31.40 -32.91
C ALA A 32 -16.81 -32.09 -32.72
N GLY A 33 -15.73 -31.33 -32.89
CA GLY A 33 -14.42 -31.69 -32.38
C GLY A 33 -14.50 -31.69 -30.86
N ALA A 34 -14.05 -32.77 -30.25
CA ALA A 34 -14.05 -32.98 -28.80
C ALA A 34 -12.89 -32.22 -28.12
N ASP A 35 -12.63 -30.97 -28.51
CA ASP A 35 -11.46 -30.21 -28.04
C ASP A 35 -11.82 -28.87 -27.34
N ASP A 36 -13.10 -28.54 -27.18
CA ASP A 36 -13.55 -27.30 -26.50
C ASP A 36 -13.97 -27.48 -25.03
N LEU A 37 -13.80 -28.68 -24.47
CA LEU A 37 -14.10 -28.97 -23.05
C LEU A 37 -12.86 -28.96 -22.14
N ASP A 38 -11.66 -28.92 -22.73
CA ASP A 38 -10.39 -28.89 -21.98
C ASP A 38 -10.04 -27.48 -21.47
N VAL A 39 -10.70 -26.44 -22.00
CA VAL A 39 -10.60 -25.06 -21.49
C VAL A 39 -11.20 -24.94 -20.08
N SER A 40 -12.10 -25.83 -19.67
CA SER A 40 -12.68 -25.79 -18.31
C SER A 40 -11.72 -26.26 -17.22
N ALA A 41 -10.75 -27.12 -17.55
CA ALA A 41 -9.80 -27.66 -16.58
C ALA A 41 -8.73 -26.63 -16.15
N ALA A 42 -8.40 -25.67 -17.01
CA ALA A 42 -7.53 -24.54 -16.68
C ALA A 42 -8.25 -23.44 -15.87
N VAL A 43 -9.58 -23.39 -15.92
CA VAL A 43 -10.43 -22.41 -15.20
C VAL A 43 -10.83 -22.92 -13.80
N HIS A 44 -10.39 -24.12 -13.39
CA HIS A 44 -10.69 -24.74 -12.08
C HIS A 44 -9.41 -25.16 -11.33
N GLN A 45 -8.40 -24.30 -11.34
CA GLN A 45 -7.20 -24.49 -10.50
C GLN A 45 -6.93 -23.23 -9.67
N PRO A 46 -6.35 -23.36 -8.47
CA PRO A 46 -5.78 -22.23 -7.74
C PRO A 46 -4.85 -21.42 -8.65
N GLN A 47 -4.89 -20.08 -8.55
CA GLN A 47 -4.04 -19.18 -9.33
C GLN A 47 -2.82 -18.70 -8.53
N LEU A 48 -2.90 -18.67 -7.20
CA LEU A 48 -1.83 -18.12 -6.37
C LEU A 48 -0.68 -19.12 -6.23
N GLU A 49 0.55 -18.61 -6.41
CA GLU A 49 1.77 -19.37 -6.20
C GLU A 49 2.23 -19.21 -4.75
N HIS A 50 2.36 -20.33 -4.03
CA HIS A 50 2.72 -20.34 -2.61
C HIS A 50 4.18 -20.74 -2.41
N ILE A 51 4.80 -20.19 -1.36
CA ILE A 51 6.15 -20.55 -0.90
C ILE A 51 6.15 -20.79 0.61
N LEU A 52 6.77 -21.87 1.08
CA LEU A 52 6.88 -22.10 2.53
C LEU A 52 8.05 -21.31 3.13
N GLN A 53 7.85 -20.82 4.36
CA GLN A 53 8.92 -20.13 5.10
C GLN A 53 10.18 -20.99 5.27
N GLN A 54 10.04 -22.32 5.31
CA GLN A 54 11.18 -23.24 5.40
C GLN A 54 12.02 -23.25 4.12
N GLU A 55 11.42 -23.06 2.95
CA GLU A 55 12.12 -23.00 1.67
C GLU A 55 12.99 -21.73 1.61
N LEU A 56 12.41 -20.58 1.94
CA LEU A 56 13.15 -19.33 2.09
C LEU A 56 14.29 -19.46 3.11
N ASN A 57 14.03 -20.08 4.27
CA ASN A 57 15.08 -20.31 5.28
C ASN A 57 16.23 -21.19 4.77
N GLN A 58 15.95 -22.18 3.91
CA GLN A 58 16.99 -23.01 3.30
C GLN A 58 17.81 -22.21 2.29
N LEU A 59 17.15 -21.42 1.45
CA LEU A 59 17.82 -20.52 0.51
C LEU A 59 18.72 -19.53 1.26
N VAL A 60 18.27 -18.91 2.35
CA VAL A 60 19.11 -17.98 3.15
C VAL A 60 20.41 -18.64 3.64
N VAL A 61 20.40 -19.94 3.92
CA VAL A 61 21.60 -20.67 4.36
C VAL A 61 22.54 -20.98 3.19
N ILE A 62 21.98 -21.23 2.00
CA ILE A 62 22.73 -21.61 0.80
C ILE A 62 23.27 -20.36 0.10
N ASP A 63 22.39 -19.43 -0.21
CA ASP A 63 22.64 -18.17 -0.90
C ASP A 63 21.60 -17.11 -0.45
N PRO A 64 21.98 -16.18 0.45
CA PRO A 64 21.10 -15.10 0.89
C PRO A 64 20.57 -14.20 -0.23
N HIS A 65 21.33 -14.03 -1.32
CA HIS A 65 20.89 -13.20 -2.45
C HIS A 65 19.78 -13.93 -3.21
N GLN A 66 19.97 -15.21 -3.51
CA GLN A 66 18.93 -16.04 -4.13
C GLN A 66 17.65 -16.09 -3.28
N ALA A 67 17.78 -16.12 -1.95
CA ALA A 67 16.62 -16.08 -1.07
C ALA A 67 15.83 -14.77 -1.18
N PHE A 68 16.52 -13.65 -1.42
CA PHE A 68 15.88 -12.37 -1.68
C PHE A 68 15.20 -12.34 -3.05
N GLU A 69 15.89 -12.77 -4.10
CA GLU A 69 15.32 -12.86 -5.45
C GLU A 69 14.06 -13.74 -5.48
N GLU A 70 14.12 -14.93 -4.89
CA GLU A 70 12.97 -15.84 -4.82
C GLU A 70 11.79 -15.22 -4.06
N ALA A 71 12.05 -14.58 -2.91
CA ALA A 71 11.00 -13.92 -2.13
C ALA A 71 10.40 -12.73 -2.88
N PHE A 72 11.22 -11.98 -3.63
CA PHE A 72 10.74 -10.86 -4.45
C PHE A 72 9.84 -11.35 -5.57
N GLU A 73 10.28 -12.36 -6.33
CA GLU A 73 9.54 -12.94 -7.46
C GLU A 73 8.21 -13.57 -7.05
N VAL A 74 8.20 -14.37 -5.98
CA VAL A 74 6.94 -14.93 -5.46
C VAL A 74 6.02 -13.81 -4.92
N GLY A 75 6.60 -12.80 -4.28
CA GLY A 75 5.84 -11.66 -3.77
C GLY A 75 5.21 -10.81 -4.87
N ASP A 76 5.91 -10.62 -6.00
CA ASP A 76 5.40 -9.94 -7.19
C ASP A 76 4.19 -10.67 -7.77
N LYS A 77 4.32 -11.99 -7.96
CA LYS A 77 3.21 -12.84 -8.44
C LYS A 77 2.02 -12.80 -7.50
N LEU A 78 2.23 -12.92 -6.18
CA LEU A 78 1.15 -12.82 -5.20
C LEU A 78 0.47 -11.45 -5.19
N PHE A 79 1.24 -10.37 -5.43
CA PHE A 79 0.72 -9.02 -5.49
C PHE A 79 -0.14 -8.77 -6.75
N GLY A 80 0.33 -9.26 -7.91
CA GLY A 80 -0.26 -8.98 -9.21
C GLY A 80 -1.34 -9.96 -9.67
N THR A 81 -1.33 -11.21 -9.17
CA THR A 81 -2.22 -12.27 -9.65
C THR A 81 -3.63 -12.16 -9.07
N ALA A 82 -4.62 -12.08 -9.95
CA ALA A 82 -6.03 -12.17 -9.57
C ALA A 82 -6.37 -13.59 -9.10
N GLY A 83 -6.53 -13.76 -7.79
CA GLY A 83 -6.94 -15.04 -7.20
C GLY A 83 -8.38 -15.43 -7.56
N ASN A 84 -8.73 -16.69 -7.29
CA ASN A 84 -10.07 -17.24 -7.40
C ASN A 84 -10.53 -17.96 -6.11
N GLU A 85 -11.75 -18.47 -6.09
CA GLU A 85 -12.34 -19.10 -4.91
C GLU A 85 -11.60 -20.34 -4.40
N LEU A 86 -10.77 -20.98 -5.23
CA LEU A 86 -9.94 -22.11 -4.85
C LEU A 86 -8.68 -21.65 -4.08
N ASP A 87 -8.30 -20.39 -4.24
CA ASP A 87 -7.24 -19.72 -3.48
C ASP A 87 -7.74 -19.17 -2.14
N GLY A 88 -9.06 -19.11 -1.92
CA GLY A 88 -9.69 -18.45 -0.77
C GLY A 88 -10.04 -16.97 -0.99
N ILE A 89 -9.77 -16.40 -2.18
CA ILE A 89 -9.96 -14.96 -2.44
C ILE A 89 -11.41 -14.52 -2.15
N GLY A 90 -11.62 -13.33 -1.59
CA GLY A 90 -12.93 -12.85 -1.20
C GLY A 90 -13.45 -13.52 0.08
N ALA A 91 -14.75 -13.37 0.36
CA ALA A 91 -15.39 -14.02 1.50
C ALA A 91 -16.90 -14.14 1.25
N TYR A 92 -17.63 -14.96 2.00
CA TYR A 92 -19.08 -15.05 1.81
C TYR A 92 -19.79 -13.71 2.13
N VAL A 93 -20.29 -13.05 1.08
CA VAL A 93 -21.02 -11.76 1.18
C VAL A 93 -22.48 -11.89 0.73
N GLY A 94 -23.04 -13.11 0.75
CA GLY A 94 -24.45 -13.37 0.44
C GLY A 94 -24.75 -13.52 -1.05
N ASN A 95 -25.89 -14.16 -1.37
CA ASN A 95 -26.36 -14.42 -2.75
C ASN A 95 -25.33 -15.13 -3.67
N GLY A 96 -24.39 -15.88 -3.09
CA GLY A 96 -23.32 -16.55 -3.85
C GLY A 96 -22.21 -15.61 -4.34
N SER A 97 -22.18 -14.35 -3.90
CA SER A 97 -21.11 -13.40 -4.20
C SER A 97 -19.96 -13.52 -3.18
N ARG A 98 -18.74 -13.21 -3.63
CA ARG A 98 -17.51 -13.20 -2.79
C ARG A 98 -16.95 -11.80 -2.49
N PHE A 99 -17.39 -10.77 -3.22
CA PHE A 99 -16.88 -9.41 -3.10
C PHE A 99 -17.99 -8.42 -2.81
N ALA A 100 -17.71 -7.49 -1.90
CA ALA A 100 -18.58 -6.38 -1.58
C ALA A 100 -17.73 -5.18 -1.15
N LYS A 101 -17.94 -4.02 -1.80
CA LYS A 101 -17.24 -2.78 -1.42
C LYS A 101 -17.52 -2.34 0.03
N HIS A 102 -18.64 -2.76 0.60
CA HIS A 102 -19.04 -2.43 1.97
C HIS A 102 -19.12 -3.71 2.81
N PRO A 103 -18.73 -3.66 4.10
CA PRO A 103 -18.92 -4.78 5.02
C PRO A 103 -20.38 -5.23 5.08
N ARG A 104 -20.61 -6.55 5.08
CA ARG A 104 -21.95 -7.17 5.10
C ARG A 104 -22.39 -7.60 6.50
N VAL A 105 -22.28 -6.67 7.44
CA VAL A 105 -22.71 -6.83 8.85
C VAL A 105 -24.20 -7.18 9.04
N ASP A 106 -25.01 -7.05 8.00
CA ASP A 106 -26.39 -7.53 7.97
C ASP A 106 -26.50 -9.07 7.90
N LEU A 107 -25.45 -9.76 7.42
CA LEU A 107 -25.39 -11.21 7.33
C LEU A 107 -24.92 -11.81 8.66
N THR A 108 -25.89 -12.23 9.47
CA THR A 108 -25.70 -12.67 10.88
C THR A 108 -25.97 -14.16 11.12
N GLY A 109 -26.38 -14.89 10.10
CA GLY A 109 -26.59 -16.33 10.17
C GLY A 109 -25.29 -17.12 10.33
N PRO A 110 -25.37 -18.43 10.63
CA PRO A 110 -24.20 -19.30 10.71
C PRO A 110 -23.35 -19.23 9.43
N MET A 111 -22.02 -19.20 9.57
CA MET A 111 -21.08 -19.14 8.43
C MET A 111 -21.29 -17.94 7.50
N GLN A 112 -21.76 -16.83 8.05
CA GLN A 112 -21.90 -15.56 7.33
C GLN A 112 -20.96 -14.50 7.90
N TRP A 113 -20.79 -13.42 7.15
CA TRP A 113 -19.96 -12.25 7.45
C TRP A 113 -19.73 -11.93 8.93
N ALA A 114 -20.80 -11.76 9.71
CA ALA A 114 -20.69 -11.33 11.11
C ALA A 114 -20.04 -12.36 12.05
N ASN A 115 -19.84 -13.60 11.57
CA ASN A 115 -19.23 -14.68 12.32
C ASN A 115 -17.79 -14.98 11.87
N HIS A 116 -17.26 -14.28 10.85
CA HIS A 116 -15.88 -14.46 10.41
C HIS A 116 -14.91 -14.14 11.55
N ILE A 117 -13.84 -14.93 11.65
CA ILE A 117 -12.77 -14.78 12.63
C ILE A 117 -11.46 -14.58 11.86
N PRO A 118 -10.77 -13.44 12.05
CA PRO A 118 -11.17 -12.29 12.84
C PRO A 118 -12.28 -11.50 12.15
N GLU A 119 -13.00 -10.69 12.93
CA GLU A 119 -14.00 -9.79 12.37
C GLU A 119 -13.34 -8.77 11.44
N ARG A 120 -13.86 -8.65 10.20
CA ARG A 120 -13.32 -7.75 9.18
C ARG A 120 -13.91 -6.34 9.28
N VAL A 121 -13.10 -5.31 9.02
CA VAL A 121 -13.58 -3.90 8.99
C VAL A 121 -13.95 -3.42 7.60
N THR A 122 -13.46 -4.04 6.54
CA THR A 122 -13.85 -3.74 5.15
C THR A 122 -14.56 -4.96 4.55
N GLY A 123 -15.23 -4.78 3.42
CA GLY A 123 -15.63 -5.91 2.59
C GLY A 123 -14.53 -6.25 1.57
N PRO A 124 -14.36 -7.53 1.16
CA PRO A 124 -13.40 -7.88 0.13
C PRO A 124 -13.76 -7.12 -1.14
N ASN A 125 -12.83 -6.31 -1.63
CA ASN A 125 -13.10 -5.28 -2.63
C ASN A 125 -12.24 -5.42 -3.88
N SER A 126 -11.37 -6.43 -3.94
CA SER A 126 -10.50 -6.70 -5.08
C SER A 126 -10.02 -8.16 -5.10
N GLN A 127 -9.60 -8.65 -6.27
CA GLN A 127 -9.00 -9.96 -6.47
C GLN A 127 -7.47 -9.98 -6.40
N ALA A 128 -6.80 -8.82 -6.46
CA ALA A 128 -5.35 -8.68 -6.41
C ALA A 128 -4.96 -7.31 -5.86
N CYS A 129 -3.78 -7.18 -5.24
CA CYS A 129 -3.30 -5.88 -4.78
C CYS A 129 -3.19 -4.86 -5.92
N SER A 130 -2.79 -5.33 -7.11
CA SER A 130 -2.63 -4.52 -8.32
C SER A 130 -3.93 -3.86 -8.80
N GLU A 131 -5.14 -4.33 -8.46
CA GLU A 131 -6.37 -3.64 -8.90
C GLU A 131 -6.64 -2.35 -8.10
N CYS A 132 -5.97 -2.17 -6.96
CA CYS A 132 -6.05 -0.96 -6.14
C CYS A 132 -4.75 -0.15 -6.15
N HIS A 133 -3.62 -0.77 -6.45
CA HIS A 133 -2.28 -0.18 -6.38
C HIS A 133 -1.60 -0.13 -7.76
N PHE A 134 -2.14 0.67 -8.70
CA PHE A 134 -1.68 0.66 -10.10
C PHE A 134 -1.55 2.03 -10.80
N HIS A 135 -1.73 3.14 -10.09
CA HIS A 135 -1.62 4.46 -10.68
C HIS A 135 -0.34 5.19 -10.23
N PRO A 136 0.55 5.62 -11.13
CA PRO A 136 0.41 5.64 -12.60
C PRO A 136 0.83 4.32 -13.29
N SER A 137 1.46 3.42 -12.55
CA SER A 137 1.86 2.07 -12.92
C SER A 137 1.55 1.14 -11.75
N GLU A 138 1.71 -0.16 -11.95
CA GLU A 138 1.76 -1.14 -10.85
C GLU A 138 2.62 -0.63 -9.69
N ASP A 139 2.24 -1.01 -8.47
CA ASP A 139 2.75 -0.54 -7.17
C ASP A 139 2.40 0.91 -6.81
N GLY A 140 1.66 1.58 -7.70
CA GLY A 140 1.18 2.93 -7.54
C GLY A 140 0.05 3.08 -6.53
N SER A 141 -0.53 4.27 -6.53
CA SER A 141 -1.73 4.60 -5.75
C SER A 141 -3.03 4.18 -6.45
N GLY A 142 -4.16 4.21 -5.77
CA GLY A 142 -5.47 3.95 -6.36
C GLY A 142 -6.27 5.21 -6.73
N PRO A 143 -7.08 5.20 -7.80
CA PRO A 143 -8.06 6.27 -8.05
C PRO A 143 -9.19 6.26 -7.02
N VAL A 144 -10.00 7.33 -6.96
CA VAL A 144 -11.12 7.42 -6.00
C VAL A 144 -12.12 6.25 -6.07
N SER A 145 -12.24 5.59 -7.23
CA SER A 145 -13.10 4.43 -7.43
C SER A 145 -12.64 3.20 -6.64
N THR A 146 -11.35 3.09 -6.34
CA THR A 146 -10.76 1.98 -5.57
C THR A 146 -10.62 2.32 -4.08
N ASN A 147 -11.17 3.45 -3.62
CA ASN A 147 -11.21 3.73 -2.19
C ASN A 147 -11.93 2.64 -1.40
N ASN A 148 -11.31 2.19 -0.31
CA ASN A 148 -11.84 1.18 0.59
C ASN A 148 -12.86 1.81 1.52
N VAL A 149 -13.99 1.12 1.73
CA VAL A 149 -15.01 1.52 2.71
C VAL A 149 -14.88 0.64 3.94
N ARG A 150 -14.72 1.27 5.10
CA ARG A 150 -14.46 0.59 6.38
C ARG A 150 -15.58 0.88 7.37
N ASP A 151 -15.95 -0.12 8.16
CA ASP A 151 -16.74 -0.02 9.40
C ASP A 151 -15.83 -0.34 10.60
N PRO A 152 -15.06 0.66 11.10
CA PRO A 152 -14.11 0.44 12.20
C PRO A 152 -14.71 -0.22 13.44
N LYS A 153 -15.99 0.07 13.73
CA LYS A 153 -16.68 -0.44 14.92
C LYS A 153 -17.47 -1.72 14.67
N ARG A 154 -17.61 -2.15 13.40
CA ARG A 154 -18.32 -3.37 13.00
C ARG A 154 -19.77 -3.39 13.50
N LYS A 155 -20.46 -2.25 13.37
CA LYS A 155 -21.85 -2.06 13.88
C LYS A 155 -22.88 -1.79 12.78
N GLY A 156 -22.48 -1.76 11.51
CA GLY A 156 -23.37 -1.43 10.39
C GLY A 156 -23.95 -0.03 10.42
N LYS A 157 -23.33 0.87 11.18
CA LYS A 157 -23.76 2.27 11.25
C LYS A 157 -23.14 3.01 10.09
N ILE A 158 -23.80 3.05 8.94
CA ILE A 158 -23.31 3.67 7.69
C ILE A 158 -22.74 5.08 7.93
N GLY A 159 -23.40 5.92 8.74
CA GLY A 159 -22.90 7.26 9.07
C GLY A 159 -21.62 7.31 9.92
N LYS A 160 -21.07 6.15 10.31
CA LYS A 160 -19.80 5.96 11.01
C LYS A 160 -18.77 5.21 10.16
N PHE A 161 -19.10 4.87 8.93
CA PHE A 161 -18.14 4.29 8.01
C PHE A 161 -17.13 5.35 7.60
N ILE A 162 -15.93 4.91 7.28
CA ILE A 162 -14.83 5.76 6.81
C ILE A 162 -14.37 5.27 5.45
N THR A 163 -13.73 6.16 4.71
CA THR A 163 -13.20 5.87 3.38
C THR A 163 -11.70 6.07 3.39
N ARG A 164 -10.94 5.12 2.83
CA ARG A 164 -9.47 5.23 2.70
C ARG A 164 -9.02 5.08 1.26
N GLN A 165 -8.17 6.00 0.83
CA GLN A 165 -7.51 5.95 -0.46
C GLN A 165 -6.32 4.97 -0.39
N PRO A 166 -6.12 4.07 -1.38
CA PRO A 166 -4.96 3.18 -1.42
C PRO A 166 -3.67 3.94 -1.77
N PRO A 167 -2.71 4.10 -0.84
CA PRO A 167 -1.45 4.79 -1.13
C PRO A 167 -0.56 3.93 -2.05
N HIS A 168 0.44 4.54 -2.68
CA HIS A 168 1.49 3.77 -3.36
C HIS A 168 2.38 3.01 -2.37
N VAL A 169 3.06 1.95 -2.83
CA VAL A 169 3.97 1.14 -2.00
C VAL A 169 5.47 1.42 -2.24
N PHE A 170 5.81 2.29 -3.20
CA PHE A 170 7.21 2.69 -3.47
C PHE A 170 7.97 3.14 -2.21
N GLY A 171 9.14 2.54 -1.98
CA GLY A 171 10.08 2.93 -0.93
C GLY A 171 9.63 2.64 0.50
N ILE A 172 8.57 1.85 0.73
CA ILE A 172 8.06 1.61 2.09
C ILE A 172 9.05 0.80 2.96
N GLY A 173 9.97 0.03 2.37
CA GLY A 173 11.06 -0.61 3.10
C GLY A 173 11.97 0.42 3.80
N ALA A 174 12.35 1.49 3.11
CA ALA A 174 13.11 2.60 3.71
C ALA A 174 12.27 3.34 4.78
N LYS A 175 10.95 3.45 4.58
CA LYS A 175 10.02 4.05 5.55
C LYS A 175 10.00 3.26 6.87
N GLN A 176 9.91 1.93 6.81
CA GLN A 176 10.01 1.07 7.99
C GLN A 176 11.39 1.17 8.63
N ARG A 177 12.48 1.13 7.85
CA ARG A 177 13.84 1.23 8.41
C ARG A 177 14.09 2.54 9.14
N LEU A 178 13.54 3.66 8.65
CA LEU A 178 13.61 4.94 9.33
C LEU A 178 12.87 4.88 10.67
N ALA A 179 11.66 4.34 10.67
CA ALA A 179 10.85 4.17 11.87
C ALA A 179 11.55 3.29 12.91
N GLU A 180 12.18 2.18 12.49
CA GLU A 180 12.95 1.29 13.35
C GLU A 180 14.10 2.01 14.07
N GLU A 181 14.92 2.76 13.32
CA GLU A 181 16.03 3.53 13.90
C GLU A 181 15.52 4.65 14.81
N MET A 182 14.46 5.36 14.41
CA MET A 182 13.85 6.39 15.24
C MET A 182 13.30 5.83 16.56
N THR A 183 12.61 4.70 16.51
CA THR A 183 12.11 4.00 17.71
C THR A 183 13.26 3.59 18.62
N GLN A 184 14.37 3.09 18.05
CA GLN A 184 15.56 2.75 18.83
C GLN A 184 16.12 3.98 19.56
N GLU A 185 16.23 5.13 18.89
CA GLU A 185 16.66 6.40 19.51
C GLU A 185 15.71 6.83 20.65
N LEU A 186 14.39 6.73 20.44
CA LEU A 186 13.40 7.07 21.46
C LEU A 186 13.46 6.13 22.69
N HIS A 187 13.61 4.83 22.46
CA HIS A 187 13.75 3.85 23.54
C HIS A 187 15.05 4.05 24.32
N GLN A 188 16.16 4.39 23.66
CA GLN A 188 17.40 4.74 24.34
C GLN A 188 17.25 5.97 25.24
N ILE A 189 16.51 6.99 24.79
CA ILE A 189 16.20 8.18 25.60
C ILE A 189 15.36 7.80 26.83
N ARG A 190 14.34 6.96 26.65
CA ARG A 190 13.50 6.43 27.74
C ARG A 190 14.33 5.67 28.77
N ASP A 191 15.15 4.72 28.31
CA ASP A 191 15.92 3.85 29.19
C ASP A 191 16.97 4.65 29.97
N ALA A 192 17.63 5.62 29.32
CA ALA A 192 18.53 6.54 29.99
C ALA A 192 17.81 7.41 31.05
N ALA A 193 16.60 7.89 30.76
CA ALA A 193 15.81 8.65 31.72
C ALA A 193 15.45 7.83 32.96
N LEU A 194 15.06 6.56 32.78
CA LEU A 194 14.79 5.63 33.87
C LEU A 194 16.02 5.41 34.77
N VAL A 195 17.20 5.20 34.17
CA VAL A 195 18.45 5.06 34.94
C VAL A 195 18.77 6.34 35.72
N ILE A 196 18.61 7.53 35.11
CA ILE A 196 18.85 8.81 35.80
C ILE A 196 17.88 8.99 36.97
N ALA A 197 16.60 8.63 36.78
CA ALA A 197 15.56 8.73 37.79
C ALA A 197 15.78 7.78 38.99
N GLN A 198 16.60 6.75 38.90
CA GLN A 198 16.97 5.95 40.09
C GLN A 198 17.89 6.73 41.04
N THR A 199 18.67 7.68 40.51
CA THR A 199 19.65 8.47 41.29
C THR A 199 19.13 9.86 41.71
N ARG A 200 17.97 10.27 41.17
CA ARG A 200 17.34 11.58 41.37
C ARG A 200 15.87 11.39 41.66
N ASN A 201 15.18 12.33 42.29
CA ASN A 201 13.73 12.17 42.54
C ASN A 201 12.86 12.06 41.27
N GLN A 202 13.35 12.53 40.11
CA GLN A 202 12.74 12.33 38.78
C GLN A 202 13.75 12.71 37.68
N ALA A 203 13.52 12.27 36.44
CA ALA A 203 14.27 12.69 35.26
C ALA A 203 13.34 13.09 34.11
N LYS A 204 13.48 14.32 33.60
CA LYS A 204 12.78 14.75 32.38
C LYS A 204 13.69 14.61 31.16
N ALA A 205 13.20 13.98 30.10
CA ALA A 205 13.94 13.78 28.87
C ALA A 205 13.17 14.30 27.65
N LYS A 206 13.88 14.95 26.72
CA LYS A 206 13.32 15.38 25.44
C LYS A 206 13.37 14.21 24.47
N LEU A 207 12.23 13.86 23.89
CA LEU A 207 12.15 12.83 22.85
C LEU A 207 12.49 13.45 21.51
N ILE A 208 13.65 13.08 20.96
CA ILE A 208 14.14 13.52 19.66
C ILE A 208 14.71 12.31 18.95
N ALA A 209 14.27 12.07 17.71
CA ALA A 209 14.79 11.01 16.88
C ALA A 209 15.00 11.50 15.44
N LYS A 210 16.17 11.26 14.85
CA LYS A 210 16.56 11.79 13.53
C LYS A 210 16.25 13.28 13.33
N GLY A 211 16.39 14.07 14.40
CA GLY A 211 16.10 15.51 14.42
C GLY A 211 14.61 15.89 14.59
N ILE A 212 13.69 14.92 14.55
CA ILE A 212 12.24 15.10 14.76
C ILE A 212 11.92 15.09 16.26
N ARG A 213 11.00 15.94 16.71
CA ARG A 213 10.65 16.10 18.13
C ARG A 213 9.30 15.45 18.45
N PHE A 214 9.28 14.60 19.47
CA PHE A 214 8.10 13.86 19.95
C PHE A 214 7.69 14.28 21.36
N GLY A 215 8.01 15.51 21.76
CA GLY A 215 7.68 16.03 23.09
C GLY A 215 8.68 15.61 24.16
N ARG A 216 8.18 15.19 25.33
CA ARG A 216 8.98 14.80 26.49
C ARG A 216 8.35 13.69 27.30
N ILE A 217 9.18 12.99 28.06
CA ILE A 217 8.77 12.08 29.12
C ILE A 217 9.32 12.54 30.47
N THR A 218 8.64 12.15 31.54
CA THR A 218 9.17 12.22 32.90
C THR A 218 9.28 10.80 33.47
N ALA A 219 10.48 10.40 33.89
CA ALA A 219 10.74 9.13 34.55
C ALA A 219 10.87 9.30 36.07
N TYR A 220 10.38 8.32 36.82
CA TYR A 220 10.39 8.30 38.28
C TYR A 220 11.23 7.14 38.85
N PRO A 221 11.69 7.23 40.12
CA PRO A 221 12.56 6.20 40.72
C PRO A 221 11.94 4.80 40.84
N ASP A 222 10.61 4.71 40.83
CA ASP A 222 9.85 3.45 40.90
C ASP A 222 9.73 2.74 39.54
N GLY A 223 10.29 3.34 38.48
CA GLY A 223 10.23 2.82 37.11
C GLY A 223 9.03 3.30 36.30
N SER A 224 8.14 4.10 36.89
CA SER A 224 7.00 4.68 36.18
C SER A 224 7.43 5.82 35.24
N LEU A 225 6.64 6.01 34.17
CA LEU A 225 6.82 7.03 33.15
C LEU A 225 5.54 7.85 33.00
N ASP A 226 5.69 9.17 32.90
CA ASP A 226 4.64 10.10 32.50
C ASP A 226 4.85 10.49 31.03
N PHE A 227 3.86 10.13 30.21
CA PHE A 227 3.81 10.38 28.76
C PHE A 227 2.90 11.55 28.39
N SER A 228 2.37 12.32 29.35
CA SER A 228 1.42 13.42 29.07
C SER A 228 1.99 14.56 28.21
N GLU A 229 3.32 14.69 28.15
CA GLU A 229 4.04 15.64 27.28
C GLU A 229 4.53 14.98 25.96
N VAL A 230 4.14 13.74 25.65
CA VAL A 230 4.48 13.05 24.38
C VAL A 230 3.54 13.52 23.28
N GLU A 231 4.10 13.67 22.08
CA GLU A 231 3.38 14.18 20.93
C GLU A 231 3.58 13.27 19.72
N GLY A 232 2.47 12.92 19.05
CA GLY A 232 2.47 12.32 17.71
C GLY A 232 3.04 10.90 17.59
N VAL A 233 3.27 10.23 18.72
CA VAL A 233 3.63 8.81 18.86
C VAL A 233 2.89 8.24 20.08
N ASP A 234 2.66 6.94 20.13
CA ASP A 234 2.01 6.30 21.29
C ASP A 234 2.98 6.18 22.46
N ASP A 235 2.46 5.85 23.64
CA ASP A 235 3.23 5.67 24.88
C ASP A 235 4.26 4.52 24.80
N ASP A 236 4.10 3.61 23.82
CA ASP A 236 5.10 2.58 23.50
C ASP A 236 6.37 3.16 22.83
N LEU A 237 6.32 4.43 22.39
CA LEU A 237 7.36 5.15 21.66
C LEU A 237 7.79 4.45 20.36
N ILE A 238 6.93 3.61 19.78
CA ILE A 238 7.14 2.95 18.50
C ILE A 238 6.58 3.84 17.38
N ILE A 239 7.46 4.22 16.45
CA ILE A 239 7.06 4.91 15.22
C ILE A 239 6.35 3.92 14.31
N LYS A 240 5.07 4.17 14.00
CA LYS A 240 4.23 3.33 13.13
C LYS A 240 4.05 4.03 11.78
N PRO A 241 4.85 3.69 10.75
CA PRO A 241 4.89 4.47 9.54
C PRO A 241 3.78 4.13 8.55
N LEU A 242 3.03 3.05 8.74
CA LEU A 242 2.13 2.52 7.71
C LEU A 242 0.65 2.83 8.04
N GLN A 243 -0.16 2.84 6.98
CA GLN A 243 -1.53 3.36 6.95
C GLN A 243 -1.69 4.86 7.25
N TRP A 244 -2.89 5.39 7.03
CA TRP A 244 -3.22 6.81 7.19
C TRP A 244 -3.14 7.31 8.63
N LYS A 245 -3.42 6.43 9.59
CA LYS A 245 -3.40 6.75 11.03
C LYS A 245 -2.08 6.35 11.72
N GLY A 246 -1.13 5.73 11.01
CA GLY A 246 0.06 5.15 11.64
C GLY A 246 -0.32 3.95 12.51
N ALA A 247 -1.01 2.97 11.91
CA ALA A 247 -1.56 1.83 12.65
C ALA A 247 -0.56 0.66 12.73
N ASN A 248 0.18 0.38 11.65
CA ASN A 248 1.16 -0.71 11.62
C ASN A 248 2.59 -0.19 11.72
N SER A 249 3.43 -0.92 12.44
CA SER A 249 4.87 -0.68 12.53
C SER A 249 5.66 -1.35 11.42
N THR A 250 5.17 -2.47 10.87
CA THR A 250 5.90 -3.30 9.89
C THR A 250 5.13 -3.49 8.59
N VAL A 251 5.86 -3.67 7.49
CA VAL A 251 5.31 -4.03 6.17
C VAL A 251 4.57 -5.37 6.27
N ARG A 252 5.11 -6.35 7.01
CA ARG A 252 4.43 -7.63 7.27
C ARG A 252 3.04 -7.47 7.89
N ASP A 253 2.90 -6.63 8.90
CA ASP A 253 1.62 -6.40 9.57
C ASP A 253 0.64 -5.66 8.65
N PHE A 254 1.14 -4.72 7.86
CA PHE A 254 0.36 -4.05 6.81
C PHE A 254 -0.14 -5.02 5.73
N VAL A 255 0.73 -5.88 5.19
CA VAL A 255 0.39 -6.92 4.21
C VAL A 255 -0.69 -7.82 4.80
N ARG A 256 -0.44 -8.41 5.97
CA ARG A 256 -1.36 -9.33 6.63
C ARG A 256 -2.75 -8.72 6.86
N GLU A 257 -2.83 -7.44 7.28
CA GLU A 257 -4.11 -6.75 7.41
C GLU A 257 -4.79 -6.48 6.07
N ALA A 258 -4.04 -6.16 5.02
CA ALA A 258 -4.57 -5.89 3.68
C ALA A 258 -5.13 -7.16 3.03
N GLU A 259 -4.37 -8.26 3.07
CA GLU A 259 -4.79 -9.57 2.57
C GLU A 259 -6.13 -9.98 3.20
N ASN A 260 -6.21 -9.92 4.53
CA ASN A 260 -7.44 -10.25 5.24
C ASN A 260 -8.54 -9.24 4.95
N ASN A 261 -8.38 -7.95 5.21
CA ASN A 261 -9.54 -7.07 5.12
C ASN A 261 -9.98 -6.84 3.67
N GLU A 262 -9.03 -6.57 2.77
CA GLU A 262 -9.33 -6.03 1.44
C GLU A 262 -9.45 -7.12 0.37
N LEU A 263 -8.64 -8.17 0.41
CA LEU A 263 -8.71 -9.28 -0.55
C LEU A 263 -9.55 -10.45 -0.05
N GLY A 264 -9.76 -10.57 1.26
CA GLY A 264 -10.49 -11.69 1.86
C GLY A 264 -9.61 -12.84 2.31
N LEU A 265 -8.31 -12.84 1.97
CA LEU A 265 -7.41 -13.96 2.23
C LEU A 265 -6.98 -14.09 3.71
N GLN A 266 -7.05 -15.29 4.27
CA GLN A 266 -6.67 -15.58 5.65
C GLN A 266 -5.29 -16.23 5.76
N ALA A 267 -4.31 -15.43 6.19
CA ALA A 267 -2.99 -15.96 6.53
C ALA A 267 -3.05 -16.90 7.74
N VAL A 268 -2.22 -17.95 7.71
CA VAL A 268 -2.03 -18.84 8.87
C VAL A 268 -1.56 -18.10 10.12
N GLU A 269 -0.90 -16.95 9.95
CA GLU A 269 -0.51 -16.07 11.06
C GLU A 269 -1.74 -15.46 11.77
N ILE A 270 -2.87 -15.31 11.08
CA ILE A 270 -4.08 -14.72 11.65
C ILE A 270 -4.95 -15.77 12.33
N VAL A 271 -5.29 -16.84 11.60
CA VAL A 271 -6.32 -17.80 12.03
C VAL A 271 -5.74 -19.10 12.59
N GLY A 272 -4.46 -19.38 12.31
CA GLY A 272 -3.78 -20.62 12.67
C GLY A 272 -3.83 -21.67 11.56
N ILE A 273 -2.93 -22.65 11.65
CA ILE A 273 -2.81 -23.71 10.64
C ILE A 273 -4.06 -24.60 10.61
N GLY A 274 -4.58 -24.84 9.41
CA GLY A 274 -5.74 -25.69 9.16
C GLY A 274 -7.05 -25.10 9.67
N GLN A 275 -7.09 -23.81 10.00
CA GLN A 275 -8.30 -23.11 10.41
C GLN A 275 -8.92 -22.39 9.21
N ASP A 276 -10.24 -22.51 9.10
CA ASP A 276 -11.09 -21.80 8.15
C ASP A 276 -11.91 -20.81 8.99
N GLY A 277 -11.44 -19.56 9.04
CA GLY A 277 -12.00 -18.53 9.90
C GLY A 277 -13.18 -17.80 9.28
N ASP A 278 -13.38 -17.87 7.96
CA ASP A 278 -14.47 -17.18 7.28
C ASP A 278 -15.46 -18.10 6.55
N PHE A 279 -15.29 -19.41 6.73
CA PHE A 279 -16.20 -20.50 6.37
C PHE A 279 -16.37 -20.69 4.87
N ASP A 280 -15.32 -20.40 4.10
CA ASP A 280 -15.33 -20.58 2.66
C ASP A 280 -14.83 -21.98 2.22
N GLN A 281 -14.45 -22.83 3.19
CA GLN A 281 -13.92 -24.19 3.07
C GLN A 281 -12.47 -24.29 2.59
N ILE A 282 -11.77 -23.16 2.46
CA ILE A 282 -10.34 -23.11 2.19
C ILE A 282 -9.60 -22.91 3.52
N VAL A 283 -8.45 -23.54 3.65
CA VAL A 283 -7.58 -23.42 4.84
C VAL A 283 -6.16 -23.19 4.39
N ASN A 284 -5.38 -22.49 5.22
CA ASN A 284 -4.00 -22.12 4.92
C ASN A 284 -3.87 -21.30 3.63
N GLU A 285 -4.80 -20.37 3.40
CA GLU A 285 -4.88 -19.55 2.18
C GLU A 285 -3.60 -18.77 1.92
N LEU A 286 -2.93 -18.27 2.97
CA LEU A 286 -1.59 -17.71 2.88
C LEU A 286 -0.67 -18.30 3.95
N THR A 287 0.47 -18.82 3.52
CA THR A 287 1.50 -19.38 4.39
C THR A 287 2.34 -18.26 5.04
N VAL A 288 3.17 -18.61 6.04
CA VAL A 288 4.15 -17.66 6.60
C VAL A 288 5.17 -17.21 5.53
N GLY A 289 5.49 -18.09 4.57
CA GLY A 289 6.42 -17.74 3.50
C GLY A 289 5.80 -16.77 2.50
N ASP A 290 4.51 -16.93 2.18
CA ASP A 290 3.78 -16.00 1.31
C ASP A 290 3.77 -14.58 1.88
N ILE A 291 3.48 -14.44 3.18
CA ILE A 291 3.53 -13.13 3.85
C ILE A 291 4.96 -12.56 3.88
N THR A 292 5.99 -13.41 3.96
CA THR A 292 7.38 -12.97 3.84
C THR A 292 7.70 -12.50 2.43
N ALA A 293 7.26 -13.22 1.40
CA ALA A 293 7.45 -12.87 0.00
C ALA A 293 6.78 -11.52 -0.32
N LEU A 294 5.49 -11.36 0.02
CA LEU A 294 4.76 -10.10 -0.12
C LEU A 294 5.42 -8.94 0.64
N ALA A 295 5.89 -9.18 1.87
CA ALA A 295 6.58 -8.15 2.64
C ALA A 295 7.93 -7.75 2.03
N ILE A 296 8.68 -8.71 1.49
CA ILE A 296 9.94 -8.45 0.78
C ILE A 296 9.70 -7.68 -0.51
N TYR A 297 8.76 -8.14 -1.34
CA TYR A 297 8.38 -7.48 -2.58
C TYR A 297 8.01 -6.01 -2.34
N GLN A 298 7.05 -5.75 -1.45
CA GLN A 298 6.62 -4.38 -1.18
C GLN A 298 7.73 -3.53 -0.52
N ALA A 299 8.57 -4.11 0.33
CA ALA A 299 9.70 -3.39 0.93
C ALA A 299 10.80 -3.03 -0.10
N ALA A 300 10.98 -3.88 -1.12
CA ALA A 300 11.95 -3.74 -2.20
C ALA A 300 11.40 -3.00 -3.42
N GLN A 301 10.24 -2.34 -3.30
CA GLN A 301 9.75 -1.41 -4.31
C GLN A 301 10.67 -0.20 -4.44
N PRO A 302 10.99 0.23 -5.67
CA PRO A 302 12.03 1.23 -5.94
C PRO A 302 11.72 2.55 -5.24
N ARG A 303 12.76 3.33 -4.95
CA ARG A 303 12.54 4.67 -4.39
C ARG A 303 11.77 5.56 -5.37
N PRO A 304 10.93 6.47 -4.88
CA PRO A 304 10.45 7.58 -5.70
C PRO A 304 11.60 8.47 -6.20
N VAL A 305 11.35 9.16 -7.32
CA VAL A 305 12.33 10.02 -8.00
C VAL A 305 11.76 11.42 -8.20
N THR A 306 12.51 12.29 -8.88
CA THR A 306 12.02 13.62 -9.27
C THR A 306 12.01 13.82 -10.78
N LYS A 307 11.14 14.67 -11.31
CA LYS A 307 11.16 15.07 -12.73
C LYS A 307 12.52 15.66 -13.10
N THR A 308 13.07 16.51 -12.23
CA THR A 308 14.42 17.08 -12.40
C THR A 308 15.50 16.00 -12.49
N GLU A 309 15.43 14.96 -11.65
CA GLU A 309 16.39 13.84 -11.70
C GLU A 309 16.25 13.04 -13.00
N LEU A 310 15.03 12.76 -13.46
CA LEU A 310 14.82 12.09 -14.74
C LEU A 310 15.33 12.94 -15.91
N ALA A 311 15.14 14.26 -15.87
CA ALA A 311 15.63 15.18 -16.88
C ALA A 311 17.18 15.23 -16.93
N ASP A 312 17.84 15.26 -15.78
CA ASP A 312 19.30 15.19 -15.68
C ASP A 312 19.88 13.89 -16.27
N LEU A 313 19.09 12.80 -16.24
CA LEU A 313 19.44 11.51 -16.82
C LEU A 313 19.03 11.36 -18.29
N GLY A 314 18.37 12.36 -18.88
CA GLY A 314 17.86 12.30 -20.25
C GLY A 314 16.63 11.40 -20.43
N LEU A 315 15.99 10.98 -19.33
CA LEU A 315 14.82 10.09 -19.34
C LEU A 315 13.49 10.84 -19.45
N MET A 316 13.52 12.17 -19.33
CA MET A 316 12.35 13.03 -19.44
C MET A 316 12.77 14.41 -19.96
N ALA A 317 11.92 15.08 -20.73
CA ALA A 317 12.12 16.49 -21.07
C ALA A 317 11.48 17.39 -20.00
N LEU A 318 12.21 18.42 -19.59
CA LEU A 318 11.73 19.47 -18.70
C LEU A 318 12.11 20.82 -19.27
N SER A 319 11.16 21.77 -19.30
CA SER A 319 11.46 23.12 -19.80
C SER A 319 12.22 23.94 -18.73
N SER A 320 13.03 24.90 -19.17
CA SER A 320 13.73 25.81 -18.24
C SER A 320 12.76 26.60 -17.35
N GLU A 321 11.54 26.89 -17.85
CA GLU A 321 10.50 27.52 -17.03
C GLU A 321 10.04 26.59 -15.91
N GLU A 322 9.83 25.30 -16.17
CA GLU A 322 9.45 24.33 -15.14
C GLU A 322 10.55 24.14 -14.09
N GLU A 323 11.81 24.03 -14.51
CA GLU A 323 12.96 23.98 -13.59
C GLU A 323 13.01 25.19 -12.65
N GLU A 324 12.86 26.41 -13.21
CA GLU A 324 12.81 27.64 -12.43
C GLU A 324 11.62 27.66 -11.44
N GLN A 325 10.46 27.14 -11.84
CA GLN A 325 9.28 27.05 -10.97
C GLN A 325 9.50 26.06 -9.83
N ILE A 326 10.10 24.90 -10.10
CA ILE A 326 10.42 23.88 -9.09
C ILE A 326 11.40 24.46 -8.07
N GLU A 327 12.49 25.11 -8.51
CA GLU A 327 13.47 25.72 -7.62
C GLU A 327 12.84 26.84 -6.77
N ALA A 328 12.06 27.72 -7.40
CA ALA A 328 11.33 28.78 -6.70
C ALA A 328 10.31 28.21 -5.70
N GLY A 329 9.67 27.11 -6.04
CA GLY A 329 8.70 26.40 -5.23
C GLY A 329 9.29 25.85 -3.93
N GLY A 330 10.48 25.25 -3.99
CA GLY A 330 11.20 24.79 -2.80
C GLY A 330 11.49 25.94 -1.82
N LYS A 331 11.84 27.12 -2.32
CA LYS A 331 12.02 28.35 -1.50
C LYS A 331 10.70 28.78 -0.85
N VAL A 332 9.58 28.67 -1.57
CA VAL A 332 8.24 28.97 -1.04
C VAL A 332 7.84 27.96 0.03
N PHE A 333 8.03 26.66 -0.22
CA PHE A 333 7.72 25.55 0.68
C PHE A 333 8.35 25.74 2.06
N LYS A 334 9.64 26.10 2.08
CA LYS A 334 10.37 26.51 3.28
C LYS A 334 9.77 27.74 3.94
N LYS A 335 9.54 28.80 3.16
CA LYS A 335 9.07 30.10 3.67
C LYS A 335 7.72 30.03 4.35
N ILE A 336 6.79 29.21 3.84
CA ILE A 336 5.45 29.07 4.42
C ILE A 336 5.37 28.03 5.54
N LYS A 337 6.51 27.41 5.91
CA LYS A 337 6.67 26.44 7.00
C LYS A 337 6.04 25.06 6.74
N CYS A 338 5.98 24.60 5.49
CA CYS A 338 5.58 23.22 5.18
C CYS A 338 6.59 22.19 5.73
N LEU A 339 7.88 22.54 5.75
CA LEU A 339 8.98 21.72 6.29
C LEU A 339 8.84 21.36 7.78
N ARG A 340 7.87 21.94 8.51
CA ARG A 340 7.66 21.58 9.92
C ARG A 340 7.20 20.15 10.12
N CYS A 341 6.48 19.60 9.14
CA CYS A 341 6.00 18.21 9.16
C CYS A 341 6.55 17.46 7.93
N HIS A 342 6.56 18.11 6.76
CA HIS A 342 7.14 17.53 5.54
C HIS A 342 8.65 17.75 5.45
N VAL A 343 9.40 17.02 6.28
CA VAL A 343 10.87 17.07 6.32
C VAL A 343 11.43 16.37 5.07
N PRO A 344 12.13 17.08 4.16
CA PRO A 344 12.48 16.55 2.84
C PRO A 344 13.34 15.31 2.88
N GLU A 345 14.31 15.29 3.79
CA GLU A 345 15.34 14.27 3.85
C GLU A 345 15.49 13.77 5.28
N LEU A 346 15.53 12.45 5.44
CA LEU A 346 16.02 11.76 6.63
C LEU A 346 17.14 10.80 6.21
N GLN A 347 17.99 10.43 7.17
CA GLN A 347 19.16 9.58 6.93
C GLN A 347 19.04 8.26 7.68
N LEU A 348 19.40 7.17 6.99
CA LEU A 348 19.52 5.83 7.55
C LEU A 348 20.97 5.50 7.82
N ASP A 349 21.22 4.94 9.01
CA ASP A 349 22.56 4.47 9.38
C ASP A 349 22.84 3.08 8.80
N SER A 350 21.81 2.23 8.69
CA SER A 350 21.91 0.92 8.03
C SER A 350 20.88 0.78 6.91
N PRO A 351 21.32 0.56 5.65
CA PRO A 351 20.41 0.37 4.52
C PRO A 351 19.82 -1.05 4.43
N ILE A 352 20.21 -1.95 5.32
CA ILE A 352 19.78 -3.35 5.25
C ILE A 352 18.35 -3.46 5.75
N PHE A 353 17.45 -3.87 4.86
CA PHE A 353 16.13 -4.35 5.23
C PHE A 353 16.20 -5.83 5.63
N SER A 354 15.34 -6.26 6.55
CA SER A 354 15.34 -7.63 7.07
C SER A 354 13.92 -8.06 7.39
N GLU A 355 13.50 -9.21 6.88
CA GLU A 355 12.23 -9.85 7.22
C GLU A 355 12.46 -11.28 7.77
N PRO A 356 12.18 -11.52 9.08
CA PRO A 356 11.67 -10.56 10.06
C PRO A 356 12.70 -9.49 10.43
N SER A 357 12.22 -8.37 10.98
CA SER A 357 13.08 -7.27 11.43
C SER A 357 14.11 -7.73 12.46
N ARG A 358 15.28 -7.08 12.45
CA ARG A 358 16.28 -7.27 13.52
C ARG A 358 15.84 -6.59 14.82
N SER A 359 15.00 -5.56 14.73
CA SER A 359 14.44 -4.87 15.89
C SER A 359 13.33 -5.70 16.52
N ALA A 360 13.45 -5.99 17.82
CA ALA A 360 12.42 -6.73 18.54
C ALA A 360 11.07 -5.99 18.64
N ALA A 361 11.06 -4.65 18.47
CA ALA A 361 9.84 -3.85 18.45
C ALA A 361 9.09 -3.91 17.11
N TYR A 362 9.72 -4.47 16.06
CA TYR A 362 9.22 -4.53 14.69
C TYR A 362 9.11 -5.97 14.19
N ARG A 363 8.79 -6.89 15.09
CA ARG A 363 8.43 -8.26 14.73
C ARG A 363 7.53 -8.85 15.80
N ASP A 364 6.69 -9.77 15.38
CA ASP A 364 5.74 -10.42 16.27
C ASP A 364 6.49 -11.23 17.35
N GLN A 365 6.02 -11.08 18.60
CA GLN A 365 6.38 -11.98 19.69
C GLN A 365 5.51 -13.24 19.67
N SER A 366 4.25 -13.07 19.30
CA SER A 366 3.24 -14.09 19.04
C SER A 366 2.40 -13.59 17.88
N PHE A 367 2.05 -14.48 16.96
CA PHE A 367 1.13 -14.15 15.89
C PHE A 367 -0.29 -13.92 16.42
N PRO A 368 -1.17 -13.23 15.68
CA PRO A 368 -2.57 -13.08 16.07
C PRO A 368 -3.29 -14.43 16.33
N SER A 369 -2.89 -15.51 15.65
CA SER A 369 -3.38 -16.87 15.91
C SER A 369 -3.02 -17.41 17.31
N GLY A 370 -2.04 -16.79 17.98
CA GLY A 370 -1.42 -17.26 19.21
C GLY A 370 -0.16 -18.10 18.99
N ASP A 371 0.14 -18.47 17.74
CA ASP A 371 1.33 -19.26 17.42
C ASP A 371 2.62 -18.49 17.68
N ASN A 372 3.70 -19.23 17.93
CA ASN A 372 5.05 -18.68 18.09
C ASN A 372 5.72 -18.54 16.71
N PRO A 373 6.02 -17.32 16.23
CA PRO A 373 6.61 -17.12 14.90
C PRO A 373 7.92 -17.91 14.69
N ARG A 374 8.69 -18.11 15.75
CA ARG A 374 9.98 -18.83 15.69
C ARG A 374 9.81 -20.33 15.45
N GLU A 375 8.69 -20.91 15.87
CA GLU A 375 8.37 -22.33 15.63
C GLU A 375 7.94 -22.54 14.18
N LEU A 376 7.34 -21.52 13.57
CA LEU A 376 6.98 -21.48 12.15
C LEU A 376 8.12 -20.98 11.24
N GLY A 377 9.35 -20.95 11.75
CA GLY A 377 10.55 -20.64 10.97
C GLY A 377 10.88 -19.16 10.81
N LEU A 378 10.04 -18.23 11.29
CA LEU A 378 10.30 -16.79 11.21
C LEU A 378 11.31 -16.38 12.30
N ARG A 379 12.61 -16.33 11.95
CA ARG A 379 13.71 -16.07 12.90
C ARG A 379 14.68 -15.02 12.34
N PRO A 380 15.15 -14.05 13.14
CA PRO A 380 16.12 -13.05 12.67
C PRO A 380 17.44 -13.61 12.11
N ARG A 381 17.83 -14.82 12.50
CA ARG A 381 19.06 -15.49 12.03
C ARG A 381 18.94 -16.09 10.62
N THR A 382 17.71 -16.28 10.14
CA THR A 382 17.39 -16.79 8.80
C THR A 382 16.46 -15.81 8.08
N ALA A 383 16.57 -14.52 8.42
CA ALA A 383 15.79 -13.49 7.78
C ALA A 383 16.22 -13.34 6.32
N VAL A 384 15.26 -13.09 5.44
CA VAL A 384 15.55 -12.62 4.08
C VAL A 384 15.94 -11.14 4.21
N THR A 385 17.05 -10.76 3.58
CA THR A 385 17.62 -9.40 3.70
C THR A 385 18.10 -8.89 2.37
N PHE A 386 17.99 -7.58 2.16
CA PHE A 386 18.55 -6.89 0.99
C PHE A 386 19.02 -5.48 1.38
N ASP A 387 19.94 -4.92 0.61
CA ASP A 387 20.47 -3.56 0.77
C ASP A 387 19.69 -2.58 -0.13
N LEU A 388 18.97 -1.64 0.49
CA LEU A 388 18.19 -0.59 -0.18
C LEU A 388 19.01 0.29 -1.14
N THR A 389 20.34 0.23 -1.08
CA THR A 389 21.26 1.04 -1.91
C THR A 389 21.92 0.26 -3.03
N GLN A 390 21.70 -1.06 -3.10
CA GLN A 390 22.40 -1.94 -4.04
C GLN A 390 21.45 -2.91 -4.74
N ASP A 391 20.53 -3.52 -4.01
CA ASP A 391 19.85 -4.75 -4.42
C ASP A 391 18.44 -4.51 -4.98
N MET A 392 18.03 -3.25 -5.23
CA MET A 392 16.68 -2.98 -5.75
C MET A 392 16.57 -3.54 -7.19
N PRO A 393 15.61 -4.44 -7.45
CA PRO A 393 15.52 -5.15 -8.74
C PRO A 393 14.97 -4.24 -9.84
N ASP A 394 14.06 -3.33 -9.48
CA ASP A 394 13.42 -2.41 -10.40
C ASP A 394 14.29 -1.19 -10.75
N ASN A 395 14.02 -0.61 -11.92
CA ASN A 395 14.63 0.63 -12.41
C ASN A 395 16.16 0.56 -12.58
N ILE A 396 16.64 -0.53 -13.17
CA ILE A 396 18.01 -0.67 -13.65
C ILE A 396 18.07 -0.17 -15.10
N ILE A 397 18.62 1.02 -15.31
CA ILE A 397 18.51 1.75 -16.57
C ILE A 397 19.85 1.74 -17.31
N GLU A 398 19.85 1.32 -18.57
CA GLU A 398 20.99 1.58 -19.47
C GLU A 398 20.85 2.98 -20.09
N LEU A 399 21.76 3.88 -19.75
CA LEU A 399 21.80 5.23 -20.33
C LEU A 399 22.33 5.18 -21.77
N GLU A 400 22.08 6.22 -22.58
CA GLU A 400 22.62 6.33 -23.97
C GLU A 400 24.14 6.13 -24.07
N THR A 401 24.85 6.39 -22.97
CA THR A 401 26.30 6.18 -22.84
C THR A 401 26.74 4.71 -22.71
N GLY A 402 25.79 3.76 -22.61
CA GLY A 402 26.02 2.36 -22.26
C GLY A 402 26.28 2.12 -20.76
N ARG A 403 26.14 3.15 -19.91
CA ARG A 403 26.31 3.03 -18.46
C ARG A 403 25.02 2.55 -17.81
N ILE A 404 25.11 1.48 -17.02
CA ILE A 404 24.03 1.02 -16.14
C ILE A 404 23.88 1.97 -14.96
N PHE A 405 22.67 2.44 -14.71
CA PHE A 405 22.30 3.31 -13.61
C PHE A 405 21.14 2.70 -12.82
N HIS A 406 21.39 2.38 -11.56
CA HIS A 406 20.39 1.80 -10.65
C HIS A 406 19.55 2.93 -10.04
N LEU A 407 18.52 3.38 -10.76
CA LEU A 407 17.70 4.51 -10.34
C LEU A 407 16.83 4.17 -9.13
N GLY A 408 16.39 2.91 -9.03
CA GLY A 408 15.58 2.39 -7.92
C GLY A 408 16.30 2.35 -6.57
N ASN A 409 17.63 2.29 -6.58
CA ASN A 409 18.46 2.29 -5.38
C ASN A 409 18.44 3.65 -4.67
N PHE A 410 18.45 3.61 -3.34
CA PHE A 410 18.69 4.79 -2.51
C PHE A 410 20.15 5.23 -2.59
N LYS A 411 20.37 6.54 -2.53
CA LYS A 411 21.72 7.14 -2.61
C LYS A 411 22.37 7.19 -1.24
N LYS A 412 23.71 7.17 -1.21
CA LYS A 412 24.51 7.44 0.00
C LYS A 412 25.04 8.88 -0.03
N ASN A 413 25.13 9.50 1.15
CA ASN A 413 25.82 10.78 1.32
C ASN A 413 27.34 10.57 1.47
N GLU A 414 28.09 11.67 1.64
CA GLU A 414 29.56 11.63 1.80
C GLU A 414 30.02 10.87 3.06
N SER A 415 29.19 10.79 4.10
CA SER A 415 29.47 10.00 5.32
C SER A 415 29.08 8.53 5.20
N GLY A 416 28.54 8.10 4.05
CA GLY A 416 28.12 6.72 3.79
C GLY A 416 26.73 6.36 4.32
N GLN A 417 26.00 7.32 4.92
CA GLN A 417 24.61 7.12 5.35
C GLN A 417 23.68 7.16 4.15
N THR A 418 22.58 6.43 4.23
CA THR A 418 21.61 6.35 3.14
C THR A 418 20.63 7.52 3.22
N ILE A 419 20.49 8.24 2.11
CA ILE A 419 19.64 9.41 1.95
C ILE A 419 18.23 8.95 1.58
N VAL A 420 17.25 9.33 2.39
CA VAL A 420 15.84 9.04 2.13
C VAL A 420 15.08 10.36 1.96
N ASN A 421 14.78 10.72 0.70
CA ASN A 421 14.04 11.93 0.31
C ASN A 421 12.53 11.78 0.58
N ILE A 422 12.15 11.61 1.85
CA ILE A 422 10.81 11.16 2.26
C ILE A 422 9.76 12.28 2.33
N PHE A 423 10.13 13.53 2.56
CA PHE A 423 9.16 14.62 2.77
C PHE A 423 8.13 14.33 3.87
N SER A 424 8.57 13.72 4.97
CA SER A 424 7.76 13.36 6.14
C SER A 424 8.64 13.31 7.38
N ASP A 425 8.04 13.61 8.53
CA ASP A 425 8.63 13.42 9.85
C ASP A 425 8.16 12.13 10.54
N LEU A 426 7.35 11.31 9.86
CA LEU A 426 6.75 10.05 10.36
C LEU A 426 5.97 10.23 11.68
N LYS A 427 5.53 11.45 11.97
CA LYS A 427 4.79 11.82 13.18
C LYS A 427 3.30 12.00 12.88
N ARG A 428 2.45 11.74 13.87
CA ARG A 428 1.02 12.09 13.85
C ARG A 428 0.79 13.57 14.17
N HIS A 429 -0.12 14.20 13.43
CA HIS A 429 -0.53 15.58 13.61
C HIS A 429 -2.04 15.72 13.56
N ASP A 430 -2.59 16.65 14.36
CA ASP A 430 -3.97 17.07 14.21
C ASP A 430 -4.13 17.98 12.99
N LEU A 431 -4.87 17.51 11.98
CA LEU A 431 -5.19 18.25 10.76
C LEU A 431 -6.53 19.00 10.84
N GLY A 432 -7.20 18.97 11.99
CA GLY A 432 -8.44 19.69 12.30
C GLY A 432 -9.71 19.05 11.74
N GLU A 433 -10.86 19.58 12.18
CA GLU A 433 -12.16 18.94 11.99
C GLU A 433 -12.57 18.67 10.54
N ARG A 434 -12.09 19.46 9.58
CA ARG A 434 -12.53 19.32 8.20
C ARG A 434 -12.12 17.99 7.58
N VAL A 435 -10.98 17.43 7.99
CA VAL A 435 -10.51 16.11 7.54
C VAL A 435 -10.73 15.04 8.61
N ALA A 436 -11.49 15.35 9.65
CA ALA A 436 -11.80 14.39 10.70
C ALA A 436 -12.67 13.25 10.15
N GLU A 437 -12.33 12.03 10.52
CA GLU A 437 -13.20 10.87 10.33
C GLU A 437 -14.41 10.95 11.29
N PRO A 438 -15.58 10.38 10.95
CA PRO A 438 -16.75 10.32 11.84
C PRO A 438 -16.53 9.44 13.09
N VAL A 439 -15.40 8.75 13.17
CA VAL A 439 -15.00 7.83 14.22
C VAL A 439 -13.49 7.93 14.45
N ASP A 440 -13.07 7.69 15.68
CA ASP A 440 -11.68 7.45 16.02
C ASP A 440 -11.44 5.93 16.04
N GLU A 441 -10.83 5.39 14.97
CA GLU A 441 -10.62 3.94 14.80
C GLU A 441 -9.60 3.40 15.80
N ILE A 442 -8.48 4.11 15.98
CA ILE A 442 -7.34 3.61 16.77
C ILE A 442 -7.11 4.36 18.09
N GLY A 443 -8.02 5.28 18.46
CA GLY A 443 -7.95 6.01 19.74
C GLY A 443 -6.95 7.16 19.76
N THR A 444 -6.59 7.70 18.59
CA THR A 444 -5.58 8.76 18.44
C THR A 444 -6.17 10.10 18.06
N GLY A 445 -7.49 10.16 17.86
CA GLY A 445 -8.24 11.33 17.45
C GLY A 445 -8.76 11.20 16.00
N PRO A 446 -10.01 11.63 15.74
CA PRO A 446 -10.60 11.52 14.41
C PRO A 446 -9.90 12.40 13.35
N SER A 447 -9.33 13.54 13.75
CA SER A 447 -8.59 14.47 12.88
C SER A 447 -7.08 14.27 12.86
N VAL A 448 -6.57 13.26 13.57
CA VAL A 448 -5.13 13.01 13.70
C VAL A 448 -4.68 12.00 12.65
N PHE A 449 -3.63 12.32 11.90
CA PHE A 449 -3.08 11.47 10.84
C PHE A 449 -1.56 11.55 10.83
N ILE A 450 -0.87 10.52 10.33
CA ILE A 450 0.57 10.65 10.08
C ILE A 450 0.82 11.63 8.94
N THR A 451 1.95 12.36 9.01
CA THR A 451 2.44 13.10 7.84
C THR A 451 2.74 12.11 6.71
N GLN A 452 1.88 12.01 5.71
CA GLN A 452 2.19 11.19 4.55
C GLN A 452 3.41 11.76 3.82
N PRO A 453 4.38 10.91 3.43
CA PRO A 453 5.45 11.30 2.53
C PRO A 453 4.93 12.02 1.29
N LEU A 454 5.57 13.13 0.89
CA LEU A 454 5.27 13.78 -0.40
C LEU A 454 6.13 13.24 -1.55
N TRP A 455 7.00 12.26 -1.28
CA TRP A 455 7.65 11.51 -2.35
C TRP A 455 6.56 10.90 -3.27
N GLY A 456 6.74 10.90 -4.58
CA GLY A 456 5.69 10.42 -5.50
C GLY A 456 4.37 11.22 -5.56
N ALA A 457 4.20 12.32 -4.81
CA ALA A 457 2.93 13.07 -4.76
C ALA A 457 2.46 13.57 -6.14
N GLY A 458 3.38 13.93 -7.02
CA GLY A 458 3.09 14.35 -8.40
C GLY A 458 2.50 13.27 -9.31
N SER A 459 2.48 12.00 -8.88
CA SER A 459 1.96 10.86 -9.65
C SER A 459 0.72 10.21 -9.02
N THR A 460 0.29 10.66 -7.84
CA THR A 460 -0.58 9.87 -6.93
C THR A 460 -1.86 10.60 -6.53
N ALA A 461 -2.38 11.45 -7.43
CA ALA A 461 -3.72 11.97 -7.26
C ALA A 461 -4.76 10.83 -7.28
N PRO A 462 -5.86 10.91 -6.51
CA PRO A 462 -6.26 12.05 -5.67
C PRO A 462 -5.60 12.04 -4.27
N TYR A 463 -5.73 13.16 -3.57
CA TYR A 463 -5.06 13.43 -2.30
C TYR A 463 -6.01 13.41 -1.10
N MET A 464 -5.39 13.43 0.10
CA MET A 464 -6.00 13.20 1.43
C MET A 464 -6.30 11.73 1.68
N HIS A 465 -6.54 11.39 2.95
CA HIS A 465 -6.77 10.01 3.40
C HIS A 465 -7.94 9.32 2.71
N ASP A 466 -8.88 10.08 2.16
CA ASP A 466 -10.09 9.59 1.49
C ASP A 466 -10.18 10.01 0.02
N GLY A 467 -9.11 10.56 -0.56
CA GLY A 467 -9.08 10.98 -1.96
C GLY A 467 -10.00 12.15 -2.31
N ARG A 468 -10.48 12.93 -1.33
CA ARG A 468 -11.42 14.05 -1.59
C ARG A 468 -10.83 15.22 -2.38
N SER A 469 -9.50 15.31 -2.46
CA SER A 469 -8.81 16.44 -3.09
C SER A 469 -8.26 16.01 -4.45
N PRO A 470 -8.81 16.48 -5.58
CA PRO A 470 -8.33 16.09 -6.90
C PRO A 470 -6.99 16.74 -7.27
N THR A 471 -6.64 17.87 -6.64
CA THR A 471 -5.39 18.60 -6.91
C THR A 471 -4.58 18.85 -5.64
N ILE A 472 -3.26 19.08 -5.79
CA ILE A 472 -2.39 19.50 -4.69
C ILE A 472 -2.86 20.82 -4.09
N THR A 473 -3.39 21.74 -4.90
CA THR A 473 -3.94 23.00 -4.40
C THR A 473 -5.13 22.73 -3.47
N ASP A 474 -6.07 21.88 -3.87
CA ASP A 474 -7.19 21.49 -3.01
C ASP A 474 -6.67 20.81 -1.74
N ALA A 475 -5.66 19.95 -1.86
CA ALA A 475 -5.07 19.25 -0.73
C ALA A 475 -4.43 20.22 0.28
N ILE A 476 -3.62 21.18 -0.18
CA ILE A 476 -3.06 22.24 0.68
C ILE A 476 -4.20 22.99 1.35
N LEU A 477 -5.25 23.32 0.59
CA LEU A 477 -6.41 23.99 1.14
C LEU A 477 -7.12 23.14 2.18
N GLN A 478 -7.03 21.80 2.19
CA GLN A 478 -7.59 20.88 3.21
C GLN A 478 -6.90 20.88 4.58
N HIS A 479 -5.68 21.40 4.68
CA HIS A 479 -4.93 21.42 5.94
C HIS A 479 -5.57 22.35 7.00
N GLY A 480 -5.82 21.83 8.20
CA GLY A 480 -6.29 22.57 9.37
C GLY A 480 -5.40 22.30 10.58
N GLY A 481 -5.95 22.40 11.80
CA GLY A 481 -5.24 22.07 13.05
C GLY A 481 -3.83 22.66 13.14
N GLU A 482 -2.84 21.80 13.37
CA GLU A 482 -1.42 22.17 13.47
C GLU A 482 -0.85 22.80 12.19
N ALA A 483 -1.45 22.47 11.03
CA ALA A 483 -1.03 22.95 9.71
C ALA A 483 -1.78 24.21 9.23
N ALA A 484 -2.77 24.71 9.98
CA ALA A 484 -3.62 25.84 9.57
C ALA A 484 -2.82 27.10 9.20
N ASN A 485 -1.79 27.44 9.98
CA ASN A 485 -0.94 28.60 9.71
C ASN A 485 -0.12 28.46 8.40
N SER A 486 0.25 27.25 8.00
CA SER A 486 0.94 27.02 6.71
C SER A 486 -0.04 27.15 5.55
N ARG A 487 -1.27 26.61 5.68
CA ARG A 487 -2.36 26.82 4.73
C ARG A 487 -2.68 28.31 4.55
N ASP A 488 -2.85 29.05 5.64
CA ASP A 488 -3.25 30.47 5.56
C ASP A 488 -2.17 31.31 4.88
N LYS A 489 -0.89 30.96 5.07
CA LYS A 489 0.20 31.57 4.31
C LYS A 489 0.13 31.25 2.83
N PHE A 490 -0.18 30.00 2.47
CA PHE A 490 -0.41 29.61 1.07
C PHE A 490 -1.53 30.42 0.43
N VAL A 491 -2.69 30.55 1.10
CA VAL A 491 -3.83 31.34 0.61
C VAL A 491 -3.42 32.77 0.27
N ASN A 492 -2.59 33.37 1.12
CA ASN A 492 -2.08 34.74 0.97
C ASN A 492 -0.91 34.90 -0.02
N LEU A 493 -0.41 33.82 -0.62
CA LEU A 493 0.61 33.92 -1.68
C LEU A 493 0.02 34.53 -2.95
N LYS A 494 0.85 35.27 -3.69
CA LYS A 494 0.56 35.64 -5.08
C LYS A 494 0.52 34.39 -5.95
N GLU A 495 -0.27 34.44 -7.02
CA GLU A 495 -0.50 33.30 -7.92
C GLU A 495 0.78 32.65 -8.44
N LYS A 496 1.76 33.44 -8.89
CA LYS A 496 3.07 32.92 -9.34
C LYS A 496 3.76 32.05 -8.27
N LYS A 497 3.64 32.38 -6.98
CA LYS A 497 4.23 31.60 -5.88
C LYS A 497 3.41 30.36 -5.52
N LYS A 498 2.08 30.40 -5.74
CA LYS A 498 1.23 29.21 -5.58
C LYS A 498 1.59 28.16 -6.62
N LYS A 499 1.69 28.58 -7.89
CA LYS A 499 2.12 27.72 -9.00
C LYS A 499 3.51 27.13 -8.78
N ALA A 500 4.49 27.95 -8.39
CA ALA A 500 5.83 27.46 -8.05
C ALA A 500 5.79 26.38 -6.95
N LEU A 501 5.04 26.62 -5.86
CA LEU A 501 4.90 25.64 -4.78
C LEU A 501 4.30 24.33 -5.27
N VAL A 502 3.26 24.40 -6.09
CA VAL A 502 2.60 23.20 -6.67
C VAL A 502 3.58 22.46 -7.57
N ALA A 503 4.30 23.15 -8.47
CA ALA A 503 5.32 22.55 -9.33
C ALA A 503 6.41 21.81 -8.54
N TYR A 504 6.84 22.37 -7.39
CA TYR A 504 7.82 21.72 -6.51
C TYR A 504 7.31 20.40 -5.91
N ILE A 505 6.02 20.30 -5.58
CA ILE A 505 5.41 19.06 -5.06
C ILE A 505 5.16 18.09 -6.23
N GLU A 506 4.68 18.58 -7.38
CA GLU A 506 4.51 17.79 -8.61
C GLU A 506 5.82 17.25 -9.19
N ASN A 507 6.96 17.82 -8.77
CA ASN A 507 8.27 17.29 -9.10
C ASN A 507 8.52 15.91 -8.48
N GLN A 508 7.88 15.58 -7.36
CA GLN A 508 8.04 14.28 -6.68
C GLN A 508 7.21 13.23 -7.39
N ILE A 509 7.81 12.28 -8.10
CA ILE A 509 7.06 11.34 -8.97
C ILE A 509 7.43 9.88 -8.69
N LEU A 510 6.49 9.00 -9.04
CA LEU A 510 6.74 7.58 -9.19
C LEU A 510 7.26 7.32 -10.61
N PHE A 511 8.21 6.41 -10.72
CA PHE A 511 8.76 5.95 -11.99
C PHE A 511 9.05 4.46 -11.85
N LYS A 512 8.48 3.65 -12.74
CA LYS A 512 8.81 2.24 -12.92
C LYS A 512 9.03 2.06 -14.42
N GLN A 513 10.19 1.54 -14.81
CA GLN A 513 10.43 1.17 -16.20
C GLN A 513 9.51 -0.01 -16.54
N THR A 514 8.77 0.08 -17.63
CA THR A 514 7.98 -1.06 -18.11
C THR A 514 8.93 -2.16 -18.54
N GLU A 515 8.77 -3.36 -17.98
CA GLU A 515 9.44 -4.57 -18.46
C GLU A 515 8.90 -4.88 -19.87
N GLU A 516 9.80 -5.13 -20.82
CA GLU A 516 9.47 -5.44 -22.23
C GLU A 516 9.03 -6.89 -22.44
#